data_AF-A0A661V9X0-F1
#
_entry.id   AF-A0A661V9X0-F1
#
_cell.length_a   1.000
_cell.length_b   1.000
_cell.length_c   1.000
_cell.angle_alpha   90.00
_cell.angle_beta   90.00
_cell.angle_gamma   90.00
#
_symmetry.space_group_name_H-M   'P 1'
#
loop_
_entity.id
_entity.type
_entity.pdbx_description
1 polymer ?
#
loop_
_entity_poly.entity_id
_entity_poly.type
_entity_poly.pdbx_seq_one_letter_code
_entity_poly.pdbx_strand_id
1 'polypeptide(L)'
;MRVTATVNWEDCDRPAREVFIETDEEFSRDISCNPHAFLVGCIIPAMHFGEKRILLDAEICPSLREGLETVMALMKEWSDGEYKPLSIEARTSSTVRHLNRQRRAGLFLSGGIDSLSALRANKTNYPEEHPGSIKDCLLVHGFDIGGVIERGMKYHVFDRAKAALSAVAKDANVTLIPVYTNIRHLCDERDLWLDKFFGAVLASVAHAFASRLDLVYIASSYDIPNLVPCGSHPLLDPEYSSFELRIKLRGLSLSRLEKLRLVADWDVAFQSLRVCLANVEDRLNCGRCEKCIRTMTELVAIGALDKTDAFVENDVSPELLSSFNIKIRHRAPFYQEMLSPLKERGRDDLVRTIKSMLAD
;
A
#
# COMPACT_ATOMS: atom_id res chain seq x y z
N MET A 1 -11.02 7.66 -17.76
CA MET A 1 -10.11 8.79 -18.10
C MET A 1 -8.70 8.38 -17.75
N ARG A 2 -7.72 8.66 -18.62
CA ARG A 2 -6.32 8.28 -18.45
C ARG A 2 -5.42 9.50 -18.57
N VAL A 3 -4.45 9.60 -17.68
CA VAL A 3 -3.32 10.53 -17.80
C VAL A 3 -2.04 9.72 -17.99
N THR A 4 -1.16 10.17 -18.87
CA THR A 4 0.04 9.42 -19.26
C THR A 4 1.29 10.30 -19.23
N ALA A 5 2.44 9.65 -19.11
CA ALA A 5 3.75 10.24 -19.35
C ALA A 5 4.66 9.20 -20.02
N THR A 6 5.61 9.66 -20.82
CA THR A 6 6.65 8.81 -21.41
C THR A 6 7.91 8.92 -20.58
N VAL A 7 8.40 7.78 -20.08
CA VAL A 7 9.68 7.67 -19.37
C VAL A 7 10.74 7.24 -20.38
N ASN A 8 11.76 8.07 -20.57
CA ASN A 8 12.95 7.76 -21.34
C ASN A 8 14.12 7.57 -20.36
N TRP A 9 14.96 6.57 -20.62
CA TRP A 9 16.14 6.26 -19.81
C TRP A 9 17.38 6.78 -20.53
N GLU A 10 18.32 7.38 -19.80
CA GLU A 10 19.50 8.04 -20.39
C GLU A 10 20.80 7.32 -20.05
N ASP A 11 20.90 6.77 -18.84
CA ASP A 11 22.10 6.12 -18.33
C ASP A 11 21.99 4.58 -18.31
N CYS A 12 20.88 4.01 -18.79
CA CYS A 12 20.71 2.55 -18.94
C CYS A 12 19.99 2.14 -20.24
N ASP A 13 20.21 0.90 -20.70
CA ASP A 13 19.66 0.35 -21.96
C ASP A 13 18.16 -0.03 -21.90
N ARG A 14 17.41 0.54 -20.95
CA ARG A 14 15.98 0.23 -20.81
C ARG A 14 15.18 0.95 -21.91
N PRO A 15 14.19 0.27 -22.52
CA PRO A 15 13.36 0.91 -23.53
C PRO A 15 12.50 2.01 -22.90
N ALA A 16 12.17 3.02 -23.70
CA ALA A 16 11.17 4.01 -23.32
C ALA A 16 9.84 3.31 -22.97
N ARG A 17 9.16 3.81 -21.93
CA ARG A 17 7.89 3.25 -21.46
C ARG A 17 6.86 4.35 -21.26
N GLU A 18 5.66 4.13 -21.78
CA GLU A 18 4.50 4.92 -21.37
C GLU A 18 4.04 4.41 -20.00
N VAL A 19 3.97 5.33 -19.03
CA VAL A 19 3.32 5.09 -17.74
C VAL A 19 2.00 5.82 -17.67
N PHE A 20 1.02 5.24 -16.98
CA PHE A 20 -0.32 5.82 -16.89
C PHE A 20 -0.93 5.68 -15.50
N ILE A 21 -1.88 6.57 -15.23
CA ILE A 21 -2.86 6.45 -14.15
C ILE A 21 -4.23 6.68 -14.78
N GLU A 22 -5.14 5.76 -14.55
CA GLU A 22 -6.47 5.72 -15.16
C GLU A 22 -7.53 5.45 -14.10
N THR A 23 -8.74 5.96 -14.32
CA THR A 23 -9.92 5.71 -13.50
C THR A 23 -11.17 5.63 -14.37
N ASP A 24 -12.25 5.13 -13.79
CA ASP A 24 -13.55 5.01 -14.45
C ASP A 24 -14.09 6.39 -14.89
N GLU A 25 -14.98 6.40 -15.88
CA GLU A 25 -15.53 7.65 -16.46
C GLU A 25 -16.20 8.57 -15.42
N GLU A 26 -16.82 7.97 -14.39
CA GLU A 26 -17.44 8.65 -13.26
C GLU A 26 -16.48 9.63 -12.55
N PHE A 27 -15.19 9.28 -12.45
CA PHE A 27 -14.17 10.06 -11.75
C PHE A 27 -13.25 10.82 -12.71
N SER A 28 -13.63 10.93 -13.99
CA SER A 28 -12.81 11.56 -15.04
C SER A 28 -12.41 13.02 -14.76
N ARG A 29 -13.21 13.74 -13.98
CA ARG A 29 -12.96 15.14 -13.59
C ARG A 29 -12.10 15.30 -12.34
N ASP A 30 -11.81 14.19 -11.64
CA ASP A 30 -11.07 14.17 -10.39
C ASP A 30 -9.57 13.87 -10.60
N ILE A 31 -9.23 13.28 -11.75
CA ILE A 31 -7.86 13.00 -12.16
C ILE A 31 -7.29 14.14 -13.00
N SER A 32 -6.01 14.45 -12.81
CA SER A 32 -5.29 15.47 -13.57
C SER A 32 -3.90 14.97 -13.98
N CYS A 33 -3.38 15.49 -15.09
CA CYS A 33 -2.02 15.22 -15.54
C CYS A 33 -1.02 16.03 -14.70
N ASN A 34 -0.93 15.69 -13.41
CA ASN A 34 -0.06 16.35 -12.44
C ASN A 34 1.39 15.84 -12.62
N PRO A 35 2.38 16.70 -12.92
CA PRO A 35 3.78 16.27 -13.08
C PRO A 35 4.34 15.59 -11.83
N HIS A 36 3.83 15.92 -10.63
CA HIS A 36 4.25 15.29 -9.37
C HIS A 36 3.95 13.80 -9.35
N ALA A 37 2.83 13.38 -9.97
CA ALA A 37 2.46 11.97 -10.04
C ALA A 37 3.55 11.16 -10.73
N PHE A 38 3.99 11.60 -11.92
CA PHE A 38 4.98 10.87 -12.69
C PHE A 38 6.39 11.01 -12.14
N LEU A 39 6.76 12.18 -11.61
CA LEU A 39 8.06 12.36 -10.94
C LEU A 39 8.21 11.41 -9.74
N VAL A 40 7.23 11.38 -8.84
CA VAL A 40 7.24 10.49 -7.66
C VAL A 40 7.22 9.02 -8.09
N GLY A 41 6.45 8.65 -9.11
CA GLY A 41 6.39 7.28 -9.62
C GLY A 41 7.70 6.80 -10.25
N CYS A 42 8.56 7.71 -10.72
CA CYS A 42 9.80 7.37 -11.42
C CYS A 42 11.07 7.47 -10.56
N ILE A 43 11.03 8.19 -9.41
CA ILE A 43 12.24 8.49 -8.63
C ILE A 43 12.99 7.24 -8.16
N ILE A 44 12.26 6.25 -7.63
CA ILE A 44 12.87 5.02 -7.09
C ILE A 44 13.45 4.14 -8.21
N PRO A 45 12.72 3.83 -9.31
CA PRO A 45 13.30 3.15 -10.46
C PRO A 45 14.51 3.87 -11.07
N ALA A 46 14.48 5.21 -11.16
CA ALA A 46 15.60 5.99 -11.68
C ALA A 46 16.87 5.80 -10.85
N MET A 47 16.76 5.89 -9.52
CA MET A 47 17.90 5.60 -8.62
C MET A 47 18.38 4.15 -8.74
N HIS A 48 17.45 3.20 -8.81
CA HIS A 48 17.77 1.77 -8.90
C HIS A 48 18.54 1.42 -10.17
N PHE A 49 18.22 2.05 -11.30
CA PHE A 49 18.94 1.85 -12.57
C PHE A 49 20.11 2.80 -12.77
N GLY A 50 20.47 3.60 -11.76
CA GLY A 50 21.66 4.44 -11.78
C GLY A 50 21.57 5.69 -12.65
N GLU A 51 20.36 6.17 -12.94
CA GLU A 51 20.17 7.43 -13.66
C GLU A 51 20.75 8.60 -12.87
N LYS A 52 21.46 9.50 -13.56
CA LYS A 52 22.09 10.68 -12.93
C LYS A 52 21.14 11.84 -12.75
N ARG A 53 20.02 11.86 -13.50
CA ARG A 53 19.03 12.94 -13.45
C ARG A 53 17.62 12.46 -13.80
N ILE A 54 16.63 13.26 -13.42
CA ILE A 54 15.28 13.22 -13.97
C ILE A 54 14.95 14.62 -14.49
N LEU A 55 14.65 14.71 -15.78
CA LEU A 55 14.23 15.94 -16.45
C LEU A 55 12.73 15.93 -16.72
N LEU A 56 12.07 17.05 -16.46
CA LEU A 56 10.69 17.28 -16.87
C LEU A 56 10.48 18.73 -17.31
N ASP A 57 9.86 18.92 -18.47
CA ASP A 57 9.40 20.23 -18.95
C ASP A 57 8.06 20.61 -18.29
N ALA A 58 8.07 20.64 -16.96
CA ALA A 58 6.95 21.04 -16.13
C ALA A 58 7.44 21.62 -14.80
N GLU A 59 6.60 22.44 -14.18
CA GLU A 59 6.89 23.02 -12.88
C GLU A 59 6.50 22.08 -11.73
N ILE A 60 7.37 21.96 -10.73
CA ILE A 60 7.13 21.16 -9.52
C ILE A 60 7.01 22.00 -8.26
N CYS A 61 6.32 21.48 -7.26
CA CYS A 61 6.18 22.15 -5.97
C CYS A 61 7.55 22.19 -5.25
N PRO A 62 7.96 23.33 -4.68
CA PRO A 62 9.21 23.41 -3.91
C PRO A 62 9.25 22.42 -2.74
N SER A 63 8.14 22.26 -2.00
CA SER A 63 8.08 21.31 -0.88
C SER A 63 8.23 19.85 -1.33
N LEU A 64 7.72 19.51 -2.52
CA LEU A 64 7.94 18.17 -3.08
C LEU A 64 9.41 17.99 -3.47
N ARG A 65 10.04 19.00 -4.07
CA ARG A 65 11.46 18.93 -4.44
C ARG A 65 12.33 18.67 -3.20
N GLU A 66 12.12 19.42 -2.13
CA GLU A 66 12.80 19.24 -0.84
C GLU A 66 12.55 17.84 -0.26
N GLY A 67 11.30 17.39 -0.23
CA GLY A 67 10.96 16.03 0.24
C GLY A 67 11.63 14.93 -0.60
N LEU A 68 11.71 15.10 -1.92
CA LEU A 68 12.41 14.13 -2.79
C LEU A 68 13.92 14.09 -2.54
N GLU A 69 14.55 15.18 -2.08
CA GLU A 69 15.94 15.16 -1.62
C GLU A 69 16.08 14.27 -0.38
N THR A 70 15.14 14.38 0.58
CA THR A 70 15.07 13.47 1.74
C THR A 70 14.83 12.02 1.32
N VAL A 71 13.91 11.76 0.38
CA VAL A 71 13.66 10.42 -0.17
C VAL A 71 14.95 9.82 -0.72
N MET A 72 15.68 10.56 -1.56
CA MET A 72 16.94 10.08 -2.14
C MET A 72 18.01 9.82 -1.07
N ALA A 73 18.09 10.65 -0.03
CA ALA A 73 18.99 10.44 1.10
C ALA A 73 18.65 9.15 1.88
N LEU A 74 17.36 8.91 2.15
CA LEU A 74 16.89 7.67 2.79
C LEU A 74 17.17 6.45 1.91
N MET A 75 16.93 6.53 0.60
CA MET A 75 17.21 5.42 -0.31
C MET A 75 18.70 5.09 -0.38
N LYS A 76 19.57 6.09 -0.37
CA LYS A 76 21.02 5.89 -0.26
C LYS A 76 21.38 5.16 1.04
N GLU A 77 20.84 5.61 2.18
CA GLU A 77 21.11 4.98 3.48
C GLU A 77 20.59 3.52 3.53
N TRP A 78 19.34 3.29 3.11
CA TRP A 78 18.70 1.97 3.13
C TRP A 78 19.15 1.02 2.00
N SER A 79 20.14 1.43 1.24
CA SER A 79 20.83 0.61 0.25
C SER A 79 22.32 0.49 0.54
N ASP A 80 22.76 0.82 1.76
CA ASP A 80 24.17 0.83 2.16
C ASP A 80 25.06 1.62 1.19
N GLY A 81 24.50 2.70 0.64
CA GLY A 81 25.16 3.59 -0.32
C GLY A 81 25.16 3.09 -1.76
N GLU A 82 24.53 1.97 -2.10
CA GLU A 82 24.38 1.49 -3.47
C GLU A 82 23.64 2.53 -4.34
N TYR A 83 22.52 3.06 -3.86
CA TYR A 83 21.75 4.07 -4.58
C TYR A 83 22.38 5.44 -4.43
N LYS A 84 22.54 6.16 -5.54
CA LYS A 84 23.06 7.52 -5.56
C LYS A 84 21.91 8.52 -5.76
N PRO A 85 21.88 9.64 -5.03
CA PRO A 85 20.99 10.75 -5.33
C PRO A 85 21.22 11.24 -6.76
N LEU A 86 20.13 11.61 -7.44
CA LEU A 86 20.11 12.13 -8.80
C LEU A 86 19.71 13.61 -8.82
N SER A 87 20.00 14.31 -9.91
CA SER A 87 19.58 15.70 -10.13
C SER A 87 18.12 15.76 -10.59
N ILE A 88 17.28 16.56 -9.92
CA ILE A 88 15.93 16.86 -10.41
C ILE A 88 15.98 18.15 -11.22
N GLU A 89 15.90 18.00 -12.55
CA GLU A 89 15.89 19.10 -13.52
C GLU A 89 14.45 19.47 -13.85
N ALA A 90 13.88 20.32 -13.01
CA ALA A 90 12.55 20.87 -13.18
C ALA A 90 12.51 22.32 -12.69
N ARG A 91 11.65 23.14 -13.30
CA ARG A 91 11.35 24.47 -12.78
C ARG A 91 10.51 24.35 -11.51
N THR A 92 10.63 25.31 -10.61
CA THR A 92 9.80 25.37 -9.41
C THR A 92 8.55 26.20 -9.68
N SER A 93 7.38 25.67 -9.32
CA SER A 93 6.10 26.39 -9.43
C SER A 93 6.05 27.55 -8.42
N SER A 94 5.58 28.70 -8.88
CA SER A 94 5.23 29.85 -8.02
C SER A 94 3.76 29.85 -7.59
N THR A 95 2.94 28.92 -8.10
CA THR A 95 1.50 28.89 -7.88
C THR A 95 1.00 27.56 -7.32
N VAL A 96 -0.17 27.63 -6.71
CA VAL A 96 -0.87 26.52 -6.06
C VAL A 96 -2.20 26.35 -6.82
N ARG A 97 -2.42 25.19 -7.46
CA ARG A 97 -3.45 25.00 -8.51
C ARG A 97 -4.89 24.86 -7.98
N HIS A 98 -5.07 24.37 -6.77
CA HIS A 98 -6.34 23.86 -6.25
C HIS A 98 -6.75 24.46 -4.89
N LEU A 99 -6.17 25.60 -4.49
CA LEU A 99 -6.48 26.28 -3.21
C LEU A 99 -7.98 26.50 -2.97
N ASN A 100 -8.74 26.84 -4.01
CA ASN A 100 -10.17 27.19 -3.89
C ASN A 100 -11.12 26.00 -4.06
N ARG A 101 -10.60 24.78 -4.23
CA ARG A 101 -11.43 23.58 -4.37
C ARG A 101 -11.72 22.99 -2.99
N GLN A 102 -12.97 22.62 -2.73
CA GLN A 102 -13.30 21.79 -1.58
C GLN A 102 -12.77 20.38 -1.81
N ARG A 103 -11.61 20.08 -1.24
CA ARG A 103 -10.92 18.80 -1.34
C ARG A 103 -11.15 17.98 -0.07
N ARG A 104 -10.82 16.69 -0.15
CA ARG A 104 -11.21 15.69 0.85
C ARG A 104 -10.02 14.83 1.26
N ALA A 105 -10.14 14.22 2.44
CA ALA A 105 -9.23 13.16 2.84
C ALA A 105 -9.55 11.83 2.13
N GLY A 106 -8.51 11.22 1.58
CA GLY A 106 -8.55 9.91 0.95
C GLY A 106 -7.75 8.84 1.71
N LEU A 107 -7.95 7.58 1.35
CA LEU A 107 -7.17 6.43 1.83
C LEU A 107 -6.98 5.40 0.72
N PHE A 108 -5.84 4.73 0.66
CA PHE A 108 -5.70 3.52 -0.16
C PHE A 108 -6.37 2.31 0.51
N LEU A 109 -7.41 1.76 -0.13
CA LEU A 109 -8.21 0.66 0.40
C LEU A 109 -8.02 -0.60 -0.46
N SER A 110 -7.23 -1.55 0.01
CA SER A 110 -6.93 -2.80 -0.69
C SER A 110 -7.77 -4.00 -0.24
N GLY A 111 -8.51 -3.83 0.87
CA GLY A 111 -9.19 -4.91 1.57
C GLY A 111 -8.29 -5.72 2.49
N GLY A 112 -7.01 -5.39 2.60
CA GLY A 112 -6.13 -5.98 3.60
C GLY A 112 -6.39 -5.40 5.00
N ILE A 113 -5.99 -6.15 6.03
CA ILE A 113 -6.11 -5.80 7.47
C ILE A 113 -5.63 -4.38 7.74
N ASP A 114 -4.50 -3.99 7.16
CA ASP A 114 -3.89 -2.69 7.42
C ASP A 114 -4.78 -1.55 6.88
N SER A 115 -5.28 -1.66 5.66
CA SER A 115 -6.16 -0.63 5.06
C SER A 115 -7.54 -0.57 5.73
N LEU A 116 -8.13 -1.73 6.07
CA LEU A 116 -9.43 -1.80 6.73
C LEU A 116 -9.36 -1.23 8.16
N SER A 117 -8.31 -1.58 8.92
CA SER A 117 -8.11 -1.04 10.26
C SER A 117 -7.83 0.46 10.25
N ALA A 118 -7.08 0.97 9.26
CA ALA A 118 -6.85 2.41 9.08
C ALA A 118 -8.16 3.16 8.78
N LEU A 119 -9.03 2.61 7.93
CA LEU A 119 -10.35 3.16 7.64
C LEU A 119 -11.22 3.15 8.91
N ARG A 120 -11.34 2.00 9.57
CA ARG A 120 -12.13 1.84 10.81
C ARG A 120 -11.69 2.82 11.88
N ALA A 121 -10.38 2.89 12.15
CA ALA A 121 -9.83 3.81 13.14
C ALA A 121 -10.08 5.28 12.78
N ASN A 122 -10.09 5.65 11.50
CA ASN A 122 -10.47 7.00 11.10
C ASN A 122 -11.95 7.25 11.35
N LYS A 123 -12.85 6.39 10.86
CA LYS A 123 -14.30 6.56 11.03
C LYS A 123 -14.74 6.59 12.49
N THR A 124 -14.05 5.87 13.38
CA THR A 124 -14.34 5.90 14.83
C THR A 124 -13.85 7.18 15.50
N ASN A 125 -12.70 7.73 15.10
CA ASN A 125 -12.04 8.82 15.83
C ASN A 125 -12.27 10.21 15.23
N TYR A 126 -12.73 10.30 13.99
CA TYR A 126 -12.91 11.54 13.27
C TYR A 126 -14.40 11.81 13.08
N PRO A 127 -14.94 12.94 13.57
CA PRO A 127 -16.25 13.41 13.17
C PRO A 127 -16.35 13.49 11.65
N GLU A 128 -17.52 13.20 11.09
CA GLU A 128 -17.73 13.09 9.64
C GLU A 128 -17.35 14.40 8.93
N GLU A 129 -17.52 15.54 9.57
CA GLU A 129 -17.34 16.90 9.04
C GLU A 129 -15.88 17.35 9.11
N HIS A 130 -15.05 16.64 9.88
CA HIS A 130 -13.66 16.98 10.04
C HIS A 130 -12.92 16.80 8.70
N PRO A 131 -12.06 17.75 8.26
CA PRO A 131 -11.36 17.65 6.97
C PRO A 131 -10.51 16.38 6.80
N GLY A 132 -9.99 15.85 7.91
CA GLY A 132 -9.27 14.58 7.97
C GLY A 132 -10.13 13.30 8.05
N SER A 133 -11.47 13.41 8.06
CA SER A 133 -12.36 12.25 7.97
C SER A 133 -12.35 11.73 6.54
N ILE A 134 -12.08 10.44 6.37
CA ILE A 134 -11.93 9.82 5.04
C ILE A 134 -13.28 9.83 4.33
N LYS A 135 -13.28 10.38 3.12
CA LYS A 135 -14.45 10.46 2.23
C LYS A 135 -14.28 9.62 0.96
N ASP A 136 -13.04 9.38 0.57
CA ASP A 136 -12.68 8.72 -0.67
C ASP A 136 -11.69 7.60 -0.41
N CYS A 137 -11.88 6.46 -1.05
CA CYS A 137 -11.00 5.30 -0.97
C CYS A 137 -10.52 4.92 -2.36
N LEU A 138 -9.20 4.86 -2.55
CA LEU A 138 -8.56 4.48 -3.81
C LEU A 138 -8.24 2.98 -3.79
N LEU A 139 -8.80 2.22 -4.73
CA LEU A 139 -8.49 0.80 -4.95
C LEU A 139 -7.64 0.69 -6.23
N VAL A 140 -6.42 0.16 -6.11
CA VAL A 140 -5.40 0.26 -7.17
C VAL A 140 -5.12 -1.07 -7.86
N HIS A 141 -5.39 -1.14 -9.16
CA HIS A 141 -4.92 -2.16 -10.10
C HIS A 141 -3.53 -1.78 -10.64
N GLY A 142 -2.68 -2.77 -10.90
CA GLY A 142 -1.26 -2.57 -11.21
C GLY A 142 -0.36 -2.52 -9.97
N PHE A 143 -0.94 -2.76 -8.79
CA PHE A 143 -0.26 -2.76 -7.51
C PHE A 143 -0.09 -4.20 -6.99
N ASP A 144 -0.97 -4.67 -6.11
CA ASP A 144 -0.96 -6.06 -5.62
C ASP A 144 -1.77 -7.01 -6.52
N ILE A 145 -2.71 -6.47 -7.31
CA ILE A 145 -3.40 -7.15 -8.41
C ILE A 145 -2.87 -6.57 -9.74
N GLY A 146 -2.45 -7.42 -10.67
CA GLY A 146 -1.95 -6.99 -11.99
C GLY A 146 -0.59 -6.28 -11.98
N GLY A 147 0.08 -6.18 -10.84
CA GLY A 147 1.35 -5.47 -10.71
C GLY A 147 2.60 -6.25 -11.15
N VAL A 148 2.48 -7.47 -11.66
CA VAL A 148 3.63 -8.22 -12.21
C VAL A 148 3.25 -8.71 -13.59
N ILE A 149 3.94 -8.24 -14.62
CA ILE A 149 3.61 -8.52 -16.02
C ILE A 149 3.50 -10.03 -16.28
N GLU A 150 4.50 -10.80 -15.84
CA GLU A 150 4.58 -12.26 -16.05
C GLU A 150 3.42 -13.03 -15.40
N ARG A 151 2.79 -12.47 -14.37
CA ARG A 151 1.64 -13.09 -13.69
C ARG A 151 0.30 -12.72 -14.34
N GLY A 152 0.32 -11.84 -15.33
CA GLY A 152 -0.84 -11.31 -16.03
C GLY A 152 -1.60 -10.24 -15.24
N MET A 153 -2.50 -9.54 -15.93
CA MET A 153 -3.19 -8.37 -15.37
C MET A 153 -4.27 -8.72 -14.34
N LYS A 154 -4.87 -9.92 -14.36
CA LYS A 154 -5.85 -10.37 -13.35
C LYS A 154 -7.04 -9.42 -13.13
N TYR A 155 -7.60 -8.82 -14.19
CA TYR A 155 -8.75 -7.91 -14.09
C TYR A 155 -9.95 -8.53 -13.37
N HIS A 156 -10.26 -9.82 -13.62
CA HIS A 156 -11.34 -10.52 -12.90
C HIS A 156 -11.14 -10.58 -11.37
N VAL A 157 -9.89 -10.64 -10.90
CA VAL A 157 -9.58 -10.58 -9.45
C VAL A 157 -9.82 -9.18 -8.92
N PHE A 158 -9.49 -8.16 -9.72
CA PHE A 158 -9.74 -6.76 -9.38
C PHE A 158 -11.23 -6.45 -9.31
N ASP A 159 -12.03 -6.92 -10.27
CA ASP A 159 -13.48 -6.71 -10.28
C ASP A 159 -14.14 -7.34 -9.05
N ARG A 160 -13.69 -8.53 -8.65
CA ARG A 160 -14.14 -9.18 -7.41
C ARG A 160 -13.70 -8.41 -6.16
N ALA A 161 -12.48 -7.90 -6.12
CA ALA A 161 -12.02 -7.06 -5.01
C ALA A 161 -12.83 -5.75 -4.93
N LYS A 162 -13.11 -5.11 -6.07
CA LYS A 162 -13.97 -3.93 -6.17
C LYS A 162 -15.39 -4.22 -5.67
N ALA A 163 -15.97 -5.36 -6.05
CA ALA A 163 -17.29 -5.77 -5.58
C ALA A 163 -17.33 -5.97 -4.06
N ALA A 164 -16.37 -6.69 -3.48
CA ALA A 164 -16.26 -6.88 -2.03
C ALA A 164 -16.11 -5.55 -1.29
N LEU A 165 -15.21 -4.68 -1.77
CA LEU A 165 -14.96 -3.38 -1.13
C LEU A 165 -16.06 -2.36 -1.35
N SER A 166 -16.93 -2.53 -2.33
CA SER A 166 -18.11 -1.66 -2.51
C SER A 166 -19.08 -1.79 -1.33
N ALA A 167 -19.21 -2.99 -0.74
CA ALA A 167 -20.02 -3.19 0.47
C ALA A 167 -19.41 -2.44 1.67
N VAL A 168 -18.08 -2.56 1.85
CA VAL A 168 -17.34 -1.86 2.91
C VAL A 168 -17.43 -0.34 2.74
N ALA A 169 -17.26 0.15 1.51
CA ALA A 169 -17.32 1.58 1.21
C ALA A 169 -18.70 2.17 1.49
N LYS A 170 -19.77 1.44 1.13
CA LYS A 170 -21.15 1.81 1.44
C LYS A 170 -21.39 1.88 2.95
N ASP A 171 -20.96 0.87 3.70
CA ASP A 171 -21.13 0.82 5.16
C ASP A 171 -20.35 1.93 5.88
N ALA A 172 -19.13 2.23 5.42
CA ALA A 172 -18.31 3.32 5.94
C ALA A 172 -18.71 4.73 5.45
N ASN A 173 -19.72 4.83 4.58
CA ASN A 173 -20.13 6.07 3.91
C ASN A 173 -18.95 6.78 3.22
N VAL A 174 -18.19 6.05 2.41
CA VAL A 174 -17.07 6.57 1.59
C VAL A 174 -17.26 6.21 0.11
N THR A 175 -16.70 7.02 -0.77
CA THR A 175 -16.68 6.74 -2.21
C THR A 175 -15.51 5.82 -2.53
N LEU A 176 -15.76 4.68 -3.18
CA LEU A 176 -14.70 3.80 -3.69
C LEU A 176 -14.36 4.19 -5.14
N ILE A 177 -13.11 4.56 -5.37
CA ILE A 177 -12.58 4.99 -6.66
C ILE A 177 -11.61 3.92 -7.17
N PRO A 178 -11.97 3.19 -8.24
CA PRO A 178 -11.05 2.29 -8.92
C PRO A 178 -9.99 3.07 -9.68
N VAL A 179 -8.73 2.65 -9.53
CA VAL A 179 -7.58 3.24 -10.21
C VAL A 179 -6.78 2.14 -10.88
N TYR A 180 -6.31 2.38 -12.09
CA TYR A 180 -5.47 1.49 -12.87
C TYR A 180 -4.14 2.18 -13.18
N THR A 181 -3.03 1.48 -13.01
CA THR A 181 -1.71 2.03 -13.33
C THR A 181 -0.75 0.92 -13.77
N ASN A 182 0.33 1.29 -14.43
CA ASN A 182 1.45 0.41 -14.76
C ASN A 182 2.78 0.93 -14.20
N ILE A 183 2.78 1.89 -13.27
CA ILE A 183 4.02 2.50 -12.74
C ILE A 183 4.93 1.44 -12.10
N ARG A 184 4.35 0.45 -11.40
CA ARG A 184 5.11 -0.69 -10.87
C ARG A 184 5.94 -1.39 -11.95
N HIS A 185 5.42 -1.45 -13.18
CA HIS A 185 6.07 -2.10 -14.31
C HIS A 185 7.31 -1.34 -14.82
N LEU A 186 7.65 -0.17 -14.26
CA LEU A 186 8.99 0.39 -14.44
C LEU A 186 10.07 -0.55 -13.91
N CYS A 187 9.80 -1.28 -12.82
CA CYS A 187 10.60 -2.39 -12.33
C CYS A 187 9.76 -3.34 -11.45
N ASP A 188 9.51 -4.55 -11.96
CA ASP A 188 8.71 -5.59 -11.28
C ASP A 188 9.51 -6.42 -10.26
N GLU A 189 10.79 -6.09 -10.05
CA GLU A 189 11.67 -6.80 -9.13
C GLU A 189 11.11 -6.78 -7.71
N ARG A 190 11.02 -7.98 -7.13
CA ARG A 190 10.31 -8.17 -5.87
C ARG A 190 10.97 -7.46 -4.69
N ASP A 191 12.30 -7.41 -4.68
CA ASP A 191 13.06 -6.79 -3.59
C ASP A 191 12.97 -5.27 -3.67
N LEU A 192 13.21 -4.67 -4.85
CA LEU A 192 12.93 -3.25 -5.07
C LEU A 192 11.50 -2.89 -4.67
N TRP A 193 10.51 -3.67 -5.13
CA TRP A 193 9.11 -3.43 -4.86
C TRP A 193 8.85 -3.28 -3.38
N LEU A 194 9.23 -4.29 -2.58
CA LEU A 194 8.91 -4.38 -1.16
C LEU A 194 9.79 -3.50 -0.28
N ASP A 195 11.04 -3.29 -0.67
CA ASP A 195 12.01 -2.63 0.20
C ASP A 195 12.04 -1.12 -0.04
N LYS A 196 11.63 -0.63 -1.22
CA LYS A 196 11.85 0.77 -1.61
C LYS A 196 10.72 1.43 -2.42
N PHE A 197 9.98 0.70 -3.24
CA PHE A 197 9.21 1.32 -4.33
C PHE A 197 7.70 1.49 -4.08
N PHE A 198 7.04 0.58 -3.37
CA PHE A 198 5.58 0.55 -3.38
C PHE A 198 4.89 1.80 -2.82
N GLY A 199 5.46 2.50 -1.84
CA GLY A 199 4.94 3.76 -1.29
C GLY A 199 5.01 4.90 -2.29
N ALA A 200 6.04 4.96 -3.13
CA ALA A 200 6.14 5.93 -4.22
C ALA A 200 5.02 5.73 -5.26
N VAL A 201 4.64 4.48 -5.56
CA VAL A 201 3.51 4.21 -6.47
C VAL A 201 2.17 4.69 -5.89
N LEU A 202 1.94 4.46 -4.59
CA LEU A 202 0.74 5.00 -3.92
C LEU A 202 0.76 6.53 -3.91
N ALA A 203 1.88 7.15 -3.56
CA ALA A 203 2.02 8.60 -3.60
C ALA A 203 1.81 9.20 -5.00
N SER A 204 2.33 8.53 -6.03
CA SER A 204 2.11 8.89 -7.44
C SER A 204 0.62 8.90 -7.79
N VAL A 205 -0.11 7.83 -7.44
CA VAL A 205 -1.56 7.76 -7.62
C VAL A 205 -2.26 8.89 -6.87
N ALA A 206 -1.87 9.18 -5.63
CA ALA A 206 -2.45 10.27 -4.85
C ALA A 206 -2.30 11.63 -5.56
N HIS A 207 -1.12 11.92 -6.14
CA HIS A 207 -0.85 13.16 -6.87
C HIS A 207 -1.71 13.34 -8.12
N ALA A 208 -2.06 12.24 -8.82
CA ALA A 208 -2.97 12.31 -9.96
C ALA A 208 -4.38 12.77 -9.54
N PHE A 209 -4.77 12.49 -8.29
CA PHE A 209 -6.06 12.89 -7.69
C PHE A 209 -5.98 14.19 -6.85
N ALA A 210 -4.90 14.97 -6.94
CA ALA A 210 -4.72 16.20 -6.15
C ALA A 210 -5.80 17.28 -6.39
N SER A 211 -6.58 17.16 -7.47
CA SER A 211 -7.73 18.04 -7.76
C SER A 211 -8.98 17.72 -6.91
N ARG A 212 -9.03 16.50 -6.35
CA ARG A 212 -10.07 15.99 -5.45
C ARG A 212 -9.58 15.85 -4.01
N LEU A 213 -8.33 15.45 -3.82
CA LEU A 213 -7.74 15.10 -2.53
C LEU A 213 -6.67 16.13 -2.12
N ASP A 214 -6.64 16.46 -0.83
CA ASP A 214 -5.60 17.30 -0.22
C ASP A 214 -4.85 16.59 0.93
N LEU A 215 -5.40 15.48 1.40
CA LEU A 215 -4.81 14.59 2.37
C LEU A 215 -5.05 13.15 1.95
N VAL A 216 -4.01 12.33 1.87
CA VAL A 216 -4.14 10.90 1.59
C VAL A 216 -3.45 10.09 2.66
N TYR A 217 -4.20 9.17 3.26
CA TYR A 217 -3.67 8.22 4.20
C TYR A 217 -3.13 6.98 3.47
N ILE A 218 -1.97 6.52 3.92
CA ILE A 218 -1.43 5.19 3.60
C ILE A 218 -1.48 4.39 4.91
N ALA A 219 -1.93 3.14 4.84
CA ALA A 219 -1.95 2.27 6.02
C ALA A 219 -0.55 1.70 6.29
N SER A 220 -0.08 1.76 7.53
CA SER A 220 1.21 1.19 7.92
C SER A 220 1.15 -0.33 7.92
N SER A 221 2.21 -0.97 7.42
CA SER A 221 2.38 -2.43 7.56
C SER A 221 2.90 -2.80 8.95
N TYR A 222 3.93 -2.08 9.43
CA TYR A 222 4.52 -2.26 10.75
C TYR A 222 3.98 -1.25 11.76
N ASP A 223 4.07 -1.63 13.03
CA ASP A 223 3.93 -0.78 14.20
C ASP A 223 5.29 -0.20 14.62
N ILE A 224 5.29 0.82 15.49
CA ILE A 224 6.50 1.56 15.89
C ILE A 224 7.65 0.63 16.36
N PRO A 225 7.43 -0.37 17.23
CA PRO A 225 8.51 -1.24 17.72
C PRO A 225 9.19 -2.09 16.64
N ASN A 226 8.52 -2.33 15.51
CA ASN A 226 8.98 -3.25 14.47
C ASN A 226 9.26 -2.52 13.14
N LEU A 227 9.51 -1.21 13.19
CA LEU A 227 9.87 -0.44 12.01
C LEU A 227 11.23 -0.87 11.46
N VAL A 228 11.25 -1.17 10.18
CA VAL A 228 12.46 -1.44 9.39
C VAL A 228 12.35 -0.70 8.05
N PRO A 229 13.47 -0.41 7.39
CA PRO A 229 13.46 0.06 6.01
C PRO A 229 12.55 -0.80 5.13
N CYS A 230 11.60 -0.16 4.46
CA CYS A 230 10.69 -0.80 3.52
C CYS A 230 10.06 0.25 2.59
N GLY A 231 9.40 -0.22 1.53
CA GLY A 231 8.91 0.64 0.47
C GLY A 231 7.79 1.61 0.87
N SER A 232 7.27 1.53 2.09
CA SER A 232 6.41 2.53 2.73
C SER A 232 6.78 2.64 4.19
N HIS A 233 7.14 3.84 4.64
CA HIS A 233 7.75 4.03 5.95
C HIS A 233 7.39 5.42 6.51
N PRO A 234 7.26 5.61 7.85
CA PRO A 234 6.91 6.91 8.44
C PRO A 234 7.88 8.04 8.13
N LEU A 235 9.14 7.73 7.84
CA LEU A 235 10.15 8.70 7.40
C LEU A 235 10.15 8.92 5.88
N LEU A 236 9.49 8.05 5.11
CA LEU A 236 9.51 8.08 3.64
C LEU A 236 8.23 8.68 3.08
N ASP A 237 7.07 8.13 3.45
CA ASP A 237 5.79 8.45 2.81
C ASP A 237 5.40 9.92 2.91
N PRO A 238 5.62 10.62 4.05
CA PRO A 238 5.33 12.05 4.14
C PRO A 238 6.18 12.90 3.20
N GLU A 239 7.39 12.47 2.86
CA GLU A 239 8.33 13.21 2.01
C GLU A 239 7.92 13.19 0.53
N TYR A 240 6.96 12.35 0.15
CA TYR A 240 6.31 12.44 -1.16
C TYR A 240 5.21 13.51 -1.24
N SER A 241 4.96 14.26 -0.16
CA SER A 241 3.95 15.31 -0.15
C SER A 241 4.34 16.50 -1.04
N SER A 242 3.35 17.20 -1.56
CA SER A 242 3.51 18.58 -2.05
C SER A 242 2.78 19.53 -1.10
N PHE A 243 2.91 20.84 -1.34
CA PHE A 243 2.14 21.84 -0.57
C PHE A 243 0.62 21.63 -0.69
N GLU A 244 0.16 21.12 -1.83
CA GLU A 244 -1.27 20.92 -2.10
C GLU A 244 -1.81 19.58 -1.64
N LEU A 245 -0.95 18.57 -1.56
CA LEU A 245 -1.33 17.20 -1.25
C LEU A 245 -0.41 16.65 -0.17
N ARG A 246 -0.99 16.45 1.02
CA ARG A 246 -0.29 15.84 2.14
C ARG A 246 -0.48 14.33 2.13
N ILE A 247 0.61 13.60 2.28
CA ILE A 247 0.60 12.15 2.45
C ILE A 247 0.90 11.84 3.92
N LYS A 248 0.13 10.95 4.53
CA LYS A 248 0.30 10.59 5.94
C LYS A 248 0.16 9.08 6.15
N LEU A 249 1.17 8.48 6.76
CA LEU A 249 1.07 7.11 7.22
C LEU A 249 0.16 7.02 8.46
N ARG A 250 -0.70 5.99 8.53
CA ARG A 250 -1.68 5.77 9.60
C ARG A 250 -1.63 4.32 10.09
N GLY A 251 -1.81 4.13 11.41
CA GLY A 251 -1.87 2.79 12.02
C GLY A 251 -0.57 2.33 12.70
N LEU A 252 0.41 3.21 12.85
CA LEU A 252 1.72 2.92 13.46
C LEU A 252 1.67 2.57 14.94
N SER A 253 0.66 3.08 15.67
CA SER A 253 0.49 2.83 17.09
C SER A 253 -0.21 1.50 17.41
N LEU A 254 -0.63 0.76 16.38
CA LEU A 254 -1.36 -0.49 16.53
C LEU A 254 -0.51 -1.63 16.00
N SER A 255 -0.36 -2.65 16.84
CA SER A 255 0.21 -3.93 16.42
C SER A 255 -0.65 -4.57 15.33
N ARG A 256 -0.14 -5.65 14.73
CA ARG A 256 -0.90 -6.34 13.70
C ARG A 256 -2.13 -7.06 14.28
N LEU A 257 -2.02 -7.68 15.46
CA LEU A 257 -3.19 -8.28 16.10
C LEU A 257 -4.22 -7.24 16.54
N GLU A 258 -3.79 -6.06 16.99
CA GLU A 258 -4.72 -4.96 17.32
C GLU A 258 -5.48 -4.46 16.09
N LYS A 259 -4.78 -4.28 14.96
CA LYS A 259 -5.42 -3.98 13.67
C LYS A 259 -6.43 -5.06 13.28
N LEU A 260 -6.08 -6.34 13.47
CA LEU A 260 -6.97 -7.45 13.16
C LEU A 260 -8.22 -7.46 14.04
N ARG A 261 -8.10 -7.20 15.35
CA ARG A 261 -9.25 -7.08 16.27
C ARG A 261 -10.19 -5.96 15.83
N LEU A 262 -9.66 -4.79 15.45
CA LEU A 262 -10.48 -3.69 14.94
C LEU A 262 -11.28 -4.06 13.69
N VAL A 263 -10.71 -4.89 12.81
CA VAL A 263 -11.39 -5.37 11.60
C VAL A 263 -12.41 -6.46 11.95
N ALA A 264 -12.08 -7.38 12.85
CA ALA A 264 -12.99 -8.43 13.29
C ALA A 264 -14.25 -7.87 14.00
N ASP A 265 -14.14 -6.71 14.65
CA ASP A 265 -15.26 -5.97 15.25
C ASP A 265 -16.09 -5.16 14.22
N TRP A 266 -15.79 -5.30 12.92
CA TRP A 266 -16.52 -4.65 11.84
C TRP A 266 -16.96 -5.69 10.80
N ASP A 267 -18.12 -6.29 11.03
CA ASP A 267 -18.61 -7.47 10.29
C ASP A 267 -18.53 -7.32 8.76
N VAL A 268 -19.06 -6.23 8.18
CA VAL A 268 -19.02 -6.00 6.72
C VAL A 268 -17.59 -6.02 6.16
N ALA A 269 -16.65 -5.37 6.85
CA ALA A 269 -15.24 -5.39 6.46
C ALA A 269 -14.60 -6.76 6.70
N PHE A 270 -14.99 -7.44 7.77
CA PHE A 270 -14.45 -8.73 8.13
C PHE A 270 -14.82 -9.83 7.12
N GLN A 271 -16.05 -9.83 6.62
CA GLN A 271 -16.49 -10.74 5.56
C GLN A 271 -15.88 -10.38 4.19
N SER A 272 -15.48 -9.12 4.00
CA SER A 272 -14.89 -8.62 2.74
C SER A 272 -13.36 -8.66 2.73
N LEU A 273 -12.73 -9.25 3.75
CA LEU A 273 -11.28 -9.24 3.94
C LEU A 273 -10.55 -9.91 2.78
N ARG A 274 -9.53 -9.24 2.22
CA ARG A 274 -8.62 -9.79 1.20
C ARG A 274 -7.17 -9.51 1.56
N VAL A 275 -6.43 -10.55 1.93
CA VAL A 275 -5.00 -10.49 2.24
C VAL A 275 -4.13 -11.19 1.21
N CYS A 276 -4.72 -12.03 0.36
CA CYS A 276 -3.98 -12.90 -0.56
C CYS A 276 -3.28 -12.14 -1.69
N LEU A 277 -2.00 -12.44 -1.90
CA LEU A 277 -1.20 -11.92 -3.01
C LEU A 277 -1.05 -12.92 -4.17
N ALA A 278 -1.63 -14.13 -4.04
CA ALA A 278 -1.58 -15.14 -5.08
C ALA A 278 -2.62 -14.89 -6.19
N ASN A 279 -3.63 -14.05 -5.93
CA ASN A 279 -4.66 -13.65 -6.90
C ASN A 279 -5.31 -14.87 -7.59
N VAL A 280 -5.86 -15.78 -6.77
CA VAL A 280 -6.55 -17.00 -7.23
C VAL A 280 -7.88 -16.66 -7.92
N GLU A 281 -8.34 -17.57 -8.78
CA GLU A 281 -9.42 -17.31 -9.74
C GLU A 281 -10.82 -17.26 -9.11
N ASP A 282 -11.05 -18.04 -8.04
CA ASP A 282 -12.37 -18.37 -7.51
C ASP A 282 -12.61 -17.86 -6.07
N ARG A 283 -11.59 -17.30 -5.41
CA ARG A 283 -11.66 -16.86 -4.01
C ARG A 283 -11.02 -15.49 -3.78
N LEU A 284 -11.42 -14.81 -2.69
CA LEU A 284 -10.72 -13.63 -2.19
C LEU A 284 -9.37 -14.03 -1.57
N ASN A 285 -9.36 -15.09 -0.77
CA ASN A 285 -8.17 -15.63 -0.15
C ASN A 285 -7.97 -17.11 -0.49
N CYS A 286 -6.72 -17.48 -0.78
CA CYS A 286 -6.42 -18.85 -1.21
C CYS A 286 -6.26 -19.85 -0.07
N GLY A 287 -6.22 -19.39 1.19
CA GLY A 287 -6.07 -20.24 2.37
C GLY A 287 -4.75 -21.00 2.48
N ARG A 288 -3.78 -20.78 1.57
CA ARG A 288 -2.57 -21.62 1.46
C ARG A 288 -1.26 -20.90 1.20
N CYS A 289 -1.26 -19.60 0.94
CA CYS A 289 -0.01 -18.83 0.82
C CYS A 289 0.40 -18.31 2.20
N GLU A 290 1.69 -18.02 2.41
CA GLU A 290 2.22 -17.55 3.70
C GLU A 290 1.40 -16.40 4.31
N LYS A 291 0.99 -15.41 3.51
CA LYS A 291 0.18 -14.29 4.02
C LYS A 291 -1.24 -14.69 4.44
N CYS A 292 -1.84 -15.67 3.74
CA CYS A 292 -3.13 -16.26 4.15
C CYS A 292 -2.96 -17.06 5.44
N ILE A 293 -1.96 -17.95 5.50
CA ILE A 293 -1.71 -18.79 6.68
C ILE A 293 -1.40 -17.93 7.90
N ARG A 294 -0.52 -16.93 7.77
CA ARG A 294 -0.22 -15.98 8.84
C ARG A 294 -1.49 -15.28 9.34
N THR A 295 -2.33 -14.78 8.43
CA THR A 295 -3.59 -14.12 8.80
C THR A 295 -4.56 -15.08 9.47
N MET A 296 -4.70 -16.31 8.99
CA MET A 296 -5.53 -17.33 9.63
C MET A 296 -5.01 -17.70 11.02
N THR A 297 -3.69 -17.82 11.21
CA THR A 297 -3.09 -18.06 12.53
C THR A 297 -3.34 -16.88 13.47
N GLU A 298 -3.26 -15.64 12.97
CA GLU A 298 -3.62 -14.43 13.72
C GLU A 298 -5.12 -14.47 14.13
N LEU A 299 -6.00 -14.93 13.23
CA LEU A 299 -7.43 -15.11 13.50
C LEU A 299 -7.74 -16.23 14.49
N VAL A 300 -7.00 -17.34 14.45
CA VAL A 300 -7.06 -18.41 15.46
C VAL A 300 -6.64 -17.85 16.82
N ALA A 301 -5.55 -17.07 16.85
CA ALA A 301 -5.02 -16.47 18.08
C ALA A 301 -6.03 -15.56 18.78
N ILE A 302 -6.85 -14.82 18.02
CA ILE A 302 -7.94 -13.99 18.58
C ILE A 302 -9.30 -14.73 18.66
N GLY A 303 -9.39 -15.96 18.14
CA GLY A 303 -10.60 -16.78 18.01
C GLY A 303 -11.72 -16.08 17.25
N ALA A 304 -11.37 -15.70 16.02
CA ALA A 304 -12.28 -15.12 15.05
C ALA A 304 -12.26 -15.84 13.68
N LEU A 305 -11.42 -16.86 13.48
CA LEU A 305 -11.33 -17.53 12.17
C LEU A 305 -12.67 -18.15 11.73
N ASP A 306 -13.40 -18.75 12.67
CA ASP A 306 -14.72 -19.34 12.48
C ASP A 306 -15.85 -18.33 12.28
N LYS A 307 -15.55 -17.02 12.37
CA LYS A 307 -16.51 -15.91 12.29
C LYS A 307 -16.43 -15.15 10.96
N THR A 308 -15.60 -15.61 10.03
CA THR A 308 -15.44 -14.98 8.72
C THR A 308 -15.56 -15.98 7.58
N ASP A 309 -16.30 -15.61 6.55
CA ASP A 309 -16.39 -16.33 5.28
C ASP A 309 -15.25 -15.97 4.32
N ALA A 310 -14.33 -15.08 4.74
CA ALA A 310 -13.19 -14.66 3.92
C ALA A 310 -12.18 -15.80 3.67
N PHE A 311 -12.24 -16.87 4.48
CA PHE A 311 -11.51 -18.11 4.32
C PHE A 311 -12.49 -19.29 4.30
N VAL A 312 -12.23 -20.27 3.43
CA VAL A 312 -12.99 -21.53 3.44
C VAL A 312 -12.48 -22.42 4.57
N GLU A 313 -11.20 -22.28 4.87
CA GLU A 313 -10.48 -23.00 5.90
C GLU A 313 -10.79 -22.40 7.28
N ASN A 314 -11.13 -23.28 8.24
CA ASN A 314 -11.52 -22.89 9.59
C ASN A 314 -10.48 -23.24 10.67
N ASP A 315 -9.31 -23.75 10.28
CA ASP A 315 -8.19 -24.03 11.17
C ASP A 315 -6.83 -23.95 10.43
N VAL A 316 -5.74 -23.87 11.19
CA VAL A 316 -4.35 -23.94 10.71
C VAL A 316 -3.64 -25.10 11.40
N SER A 317 -3.02 -26.00 10.63
CA SER A 317 -2.22 -27.08 11.19
C SER A 317 -0.73 -26.67 11.37
N PRO A 318 0.00 -27.33 12.28
CA PRO A 318 1.45 -27.19 12.40
C PRO A 318 2.22 -27.37 11.08
N GLU A 319 1.84 -28.35 10.27
CA GLU A 319 2.49 -28.69 9.00
C GLU A 319 2.30 -27.58 7.96
N LEU A 320 1.09 -27.00 7.92
CA LEU A 320 0.79 -25.89 7.03
C LEU A 320 1.59 -24.64 7.43
N LEU A 321 1.69 -24.38 8.73
CA LEU A 321 2.43 -23.25 9.28
C LEU A 321 3.94 -23.37 9.03
N SER A 322 4.52 -24.55 9.25
CA SER A 322 5.96 -24.81 9.09
C SER A 322 6.43 -24.88 7.64
N SER A 323 5.51 -24.85 6.66
CA SER A 323 5.86 -24.87 5.22
C SER A 323 6.48 -23.56 4.70
N PHE A 324 6.59 -22.52 5.54
CA PHE A 324 7.12 -21.21 5.15
C PHE A 324 8.30 -20.77 6.02
N ASN A 325 9.25 -20.07 5.39
CA ASN A 325 10.28 -19.35 6.12
C ASN A 325 9.71 -18.01 6.64
N ILE A 326 9.72 -17.83 7.96
CA ILE A 326 9.19 -16.65 8.66
C ILE A 326 10.29 -15.69 9.12
N LYS A 327 11.57 -16.02 8.93
CA LYS A 327 12.71 -15.16 9.28
C LYS A 327 13.06 -14.17 8.17
N ILE A 328 12.53 -14.36 6.97
CA ILE A 328 12.74 -13.42 5.87
C ILE A 328 11.99 -12.10 6.11
N ARG A 329 12.58 -10.99 5.65
CA ARG A 329 11.93 -9.68 5.53
C ARG A 329 11.22 -9.22 6.80
N HIS A 330 11.88 -9.39 7.94
CA HIS A 330 11.41 -8.92 9.25
C HIS A 330 9.98 -9.37 9.62
N ARG A 331 9.60 -10.60 9.26
CA ARG A 331 8.26 -11.14 9.55
C ARG A 331 8.12 -11.74 10.94
N ALA A 332 9.23 -12.07 11.60
CA ALA A 332 9.25 -12.68 12.92
C ALA A 332 8.36 -11.96 13.97
N PRO A 333 8.30 -10.62 14.04
CA PRO A 333 7.43 -9.93 14.99
C PRO A 333 5.95 -10.31 14.86
N PHE A 334 5.43 -10.51 13.65
CA PHE A 334 4.04 -10.92 13.44
C PHE A 334 3.75 -12.29 14.08
N TYR A 335 4.74 -13.18 14.12
CA TYR A 335 4.59 -14.51 14.72
C TYR A 335 4.82 -14.51 16.23
N GLN A 336 5.74 -13.67 16.72
CA GLN A 336 5.99 -13.51 18.15
C GLN A 336 4.74 -12.98 18.88
N GLU A 337 4.02 -12.04 18.26
CA GLU A 337 2.81 -11.46 18.85
C GLU A 337 1.69 -12.49 19.10
N MET A 338 1.65 -13.56 18.30
CA MET A 338 0.63 -14.61 18.40
C MET A 338 0.89 -15.61 19.53
N LEU A 339 2.09 -15.65 20.12
CA LEU A 339 2.48 -16.70 21.07
C LEU A 339 1.63 -16.73 22.34
N SER A 340 1.37 -15.58 22.97
CA SER A 340 0.52 -15.54 24.19
C SER A 340 -0.94 -15.86 23.86
N PRO A 341 -1.58 -15.21 22.86
CA PRO A 341 -2.99 -15.48 22.57
C PRO A 341 -3.24 -16.91 22.08
N LEU A 342 -2.33 -17.51 21.30
CA LEU A 342 -2.43 -18.93 20.91
C LEU A 342 -2.36 -19.86 22.12
N LYS A 343 -1.46 -19.58 23.08
CA LYS A 343 -1.35 -20.36 24.31
C LYS A 343 -2.62 -20.26 25.15
N GLU A 344 -3.18 -19.05 25.30
CA GLU A 344 -4.45 -18.82 25.99
C GLU A 344 -5.63 -19.57 25.34
N ARG A 345 -5.55 -19.80 24.02
CA ARG A 345 -6.51 -20.60 23.24
C ARG A 345 -6.23 -22.10 23.26
N GLY A 346 -5.21 -22.57 23.98
CA GLY A 346 -4.84 -24.00 24.04
C GLY A 346 -4.18 -24.53 22.77
N ARG A 347 -3.69 -23.65 21.88
CA ARG A 347 -2.97 -24.01 20.64
C ARG A 347 -1.48 -24.19 20.88
N ASP A 348 -1.13 -25.04 21.83
CA ASP A 348 0.26 -25.38 22.17
C ASP A 348 1.01 -26.04 21.00
N ASP A 349 0.29 -26.68 20.09
CA ASP A 349 0.79 -27.18 18.82
C ASP A 349 1.38 -26.03 17.97
N LEU A 350 0.62 -24.96 17.73
CA LEU A 350 1.10 -23.82 16.94
C LEU A 350 2.17 -23.02 17.68
N VAL A 351 2.06 -22.86 19.00
CA VAL A 351 3.08 -22.18 19.82
C VAL A 351 4.44 -22.88 19.69
N ARG A 352 4.48 -24.22 19.78
CA ARG A 352 5.72 -25.00 19.61
C ARG A 352 6.28 -24.86 18.21
N THR A 353 5.43 -24.93 17.19
CA THR A 353 5.83 -24.76 15.79
C THR A 353 6.45 -23.39 15.54
N ILE A 354 5.79 -22.30 15.97
CA ILE A 354 6.34 -20.94 15.81
C ILE A 354 7.68 -20.81 16.53
N LYS A 355 7.80 -21.34 17.75
CA LYS A 355 9.08 -21.30 18.49
C LYS A 355 10.20 -22.04 17.76
N SER A 356 9.92 -23.21 17.16
CA SER A 356 10.91 -23.92 16.32
C SER A 356 11.32 -23.07 15.14
N MET A 357 10.34 -22.54 14.38
CA MET A 357 10.60 -21.71 13.19
C MET A 357 11.34 -20.40 13.50
N LEU A 358 11.27 -19.90 14.75
CA LEU A 358 12.03 -18.74 15.21
C LEU A 358 13.43 -19.13 15.70
N ALA A 359 13.65 -20.37 16.15
CA ALA A 359 14.94 -20.87 16.60
C ALA A 359 15.83 -21.31 15.43
N ASP A 360 15.26 -22.03 14.46
CA ASP A 360 15.91 -22.55 13.23
C ASP A 360 16.19 -21.46 12.21
#